data_AF-A0AAE1WBG6-F1
#
_entry.id   AF-A0AAE1WBG6-F1
#
_cell.length_a   1.000
_cell.length_b   1.000
_cell.length_c   1.000
_cell.angle_alpha   90.00
_cell.angle_beta   90.00
_cell.angle_gamma   90.00
#
_symmetry.space_group_name_H-M   'P 1'
#
loop_
_entity.id
_entity.type
_entity.pdbx_description
1 polymer ?
#
loop_
_entity_poly.entity_id
_entity_poly.type
_entity_poly.pdbx_seq_one_letter_code
_entity_poly.pdbx_strand_id
1 'polypeptide(L)'
;MKQLVAFGFWLWLFCVAITKSFGQNPPYKAVNLGGWLVVEGWMTPSLFDAIPNKDLLDGTQVQLKSTSLNMYVSAENGGGLDLVANRPTASGWETFRGSEQRLHWSGSSDQGKRAFARTTEAGEDETFVIVRNNENPLRAVSGDSVRGDYGGSADDWSDQNPSVFQMSIVGTLQGEYQLTNGYGPDKAPSVMKNHWDTYIIADDFRFMSENGLTAVRIPVGWWIMHDPDPPKPFVGGSLQALDNAFTWAE
;
A
#
# COMPACT_ATOMS: atom_id res chain seq x y z
N MET A 1 -22.60 -54.13 -34.46
CA MET A 1 -23.14 -54.38 -33.11
C MET A 1 -22.58 -53.31 -32.19
N LYS A 2 -23.46 -52.48 -31.60
CA LYS A 2 -23.21 -51.48 -30.54
C LYS A 2 -22.43 -50.21 -30.96
N GLN A 3 -22.80 -48.98 -30.65
CA GLN A 3 -24.03 -48.32 -30.19
C GLN A 3 -23.76 -46.81 -30.38
N LEU A 4 -24.79 -46.06 -30.81
CA LEU A 4 -24.81 -44.61 -30.74
C LEU A 4 -24.68 -44.15 -29.27
N VAL A 5 -23.88 -43.12 -29.02
CA VAL A 5 -24.10 -42.21 -27.88
C VAL A 5 -24.08 -40.79 -28.43
N ALA A 6 -25.28 -40.25 -28.58
CA ALA A 6 -25.53 -38.84 -28.83
C ALA A 6 -25.17 -38.05 -27.56
N PHE A 7 -24.23 -37.11 -27.65
CA PHE A 7 -24.04 -36.10 -26.62
C PHE A 7 -25.05 -34.98 -26.85
N GLY A 8 -26.03 -34.92 -25.95
CA GLY A 8 -27.07 -33.92 -25.92
C GLY A 8 -26.57 -32.54 -25.50
N PHE A 9 -27.14 -31.53 -26.16
CA PHE A 9 -27.71 -30.33 -25.57
C PHE A 9 -27.03 -29.76 -24.31
N TRP A 10 -26.27 -28.68 -24.50
CA TRP A 10 -26.33 -27.55 -23.58
C TRP A 10 -26.27 -26.25 -24.39
N LEU A 11 -27.44 -25.87 -24.92
CA LEU A 11 -27.68 -24.52 -25.40
C LEU A 11 -27.70 -23.61 -24.17
N TRP A 12 -26.61 -22.87 -23.96
CA TRP A 12 -26.58 -21.74 -23.03
C TRP A 12 -27.51 -20.65 -23.60
N LEU A 13 -28.80 -20.77 -23.28
CA LEU A 13 -29.75 -19.67 -23.38
C LEU A 13 -29.36 -18.66 -22.30
N PHE A 14 -28.46 -17.73 -22.68
CA PHE A 14 -28.36 -16.45 -22.02
C PHE A 14 -29.72 -15.77 -22.21
N CYS A 15 -30.57 -15.85 -21.18
CA CYS A 15 -31.74 -15.00 -21.06
C CYS A 15 -31.23 -13.55 -21.01
N VAL A 16 -31.20 -12.89 -22.17
CA VAL A 16 -31.24 -11.42 -22.22
C VAL A 16 -32.66 -11.06 -21.77
N ALA A 17 -32.84 -10.96 -20.46
CA ALA A 17 -33.96 -10.21 -19.92
C ALA A 17 -33.70 -8.75 -20.31
N ILE A 18 -34.26 -8.32 -21.44
CA ILE A 18 -34.46 -6.90 -21.71
C ILE A 18 -35.50 -6.45 -20.69
N THR A 19 -35.05 -6.08 -19.50
CA THR A 19 -35.85 -5.24 -18.63
C THR A 19 -36.09 -3.96 -19.42
N LYS A 20 -37.35 -3.71 -19.79
CA LYS A 20 -37.76 -2.37 -20.17
C LYS A 20 -37.40 -1.48 -18.97
N SER A 21 -36.33 -0.71 -19.09
CA SER A 21 -36.04 0.38 -18.17
C SER A 21 -37.28 1.25 -18.19
N PHE A 22 -38.05 1.23 -17.10
CA PHE A 22 -39.04 2.25 -16.86
C PHE A 22 -38.32 3.59 -17.01
N GLY A 23 -38.88 4.48 -17.83
CA GLY A 23 -38.36 5.82 -18.04
C GLY A 23 -38.24 6.53 -16.71
N GLN A 24 -37.04 6.47 -16.14
CA GLN A 24 -36.57 7.38 -15.12
C GLN A 24 -35.42 8.06 -15.83
N ASN A 25 -35.69 9.21 -16.49
CA ASN A 25 -34.61 10.16 -16.68
C ASN A 25 -34.27 10.58 -15.25
N PRO A 26 -33.14 10.14 -14.67
CA PRO A 26 -32.81 10.56 -13.32
C PRO A 26 -32.77 12.09 -13.31
N PRO A 27 -33.30 12.75 -12.27
CA PRO A 27 -33.36 14.21 -12.21
C PRO A 27 -31.97 14.86 -12.31
N TYR A 28 -30.91 14.09 -12.06
CA TYR A 28 -29.53 14.51 -12.17
C TYR A 28 -28.74 13.49 -12.98
N LYS A 29 -27.91 13.98 -13.90
CA LYS A 29 -26.89 13.18 -14.56
C LYS A 29 -25.57 13.55 -13.92
N ALA A 30 -25.00 12.62 -13.16
CA ALA A 30 -23.87 12.91 -12.29
C ALA A 30 -22.64 12.07 -12.61
N VAL A 31 -21.46 12.61 -12.32
CA VAL A 31 -20.19 11.88 -12.34
C VAL A 31 -19.48 12.01 -11.01
N ASN A 32 -18.59 11.07 -10.71
CA ASN A 32 -17.77 11.08 -9.50
C ASN A 32 -16.34 11.49 -9.88
N LEU A 33 -15.83 12.54 -9.25
CA LEU A 33 -14.48 13.06 -9.45
C LEU A 33 -13.50 12.35 -8.50
N GLY A 34 -13.47 11.02 -8.60
CA GLY A 34 -12.57 10.16 -7.82
C GLY A 34 -11.12 10.37 -8.21
N GLY A 35 -10.21 10.22 -7.24
CA GLY A 35 -8.79 10.42 -7.45
C GLY A 35 -8.35 11.89 -7.46
N TRP A 36 -9.26 12.87 -7.36
CA TRP A 36 -8.90 14.30 -7.39
C TRP A 36 -8.45 14.85 -6.03
N LEU A 37 -9.39 15.15 -5.12
CA LEU A 37 -9.07 15.65 -3.77
C LEU A 37 -8.67 14.53 -2.79
N VAL A 38 -9.01 13.29 -3.12
CA VAL A 38 -8.58 12.09 -2.39
C VAL A 38 -7.93 11.18 -3.41
N VAL A 39 -6.62 11.00 -3.30
CA VAL A 39 -5.83 10.25 -4.28
C VAL A 39 -5.78 8.76 -3.93
N GLU A 40 -5.95 7.92 -4.95
CA GLU A 40 -5.87 6.47 -4.86
C GLU A 40 -5.01 5.90 -5.99
N GLY A 41 -4.10 4.98 -5.68
CA GLY A 41 -3.12 4.47 -6.65
C GLY A 41 -3.70 3.63 -7.76
N TRP A 42 -4.89 3.04 -7.58
CA TRP A 42 -5.57 2.34 -8.67
C TRP A 42 -6.17 3.30 -9.72
N MET A 43 -6.43 4.57 -9.35
CA MET A 43 -6.91 5.60 -10.27
C MET A 43 -5.76 6.41 -10.87
N THR A 44 -4.73 6.71 -10.07
CA THR A 44 -3.57 7.48 -10.52
C THR A 44 -2.25 6.78 -10.14
N PRO A 45 -1.93 5.64 -10.78
CA PRO A 45 -0.73 4.86 -10.42
C PRO A 45 0.57 5.64 -10.56
N SER A 46 0.64 6.54 -11.54
CA SER A 46 1.83 7.34 -11.85
C SER A 46 2.33 8.18 -10.67
N LEU A 47 1.43 8.65 -9.80
CA LEU A 47 1.82 9.39 -8.59
C LEU A 47 2.59 8.51 -7.61
N PHE A 48 2.24 7.23 -7.52
CA PHE A 48 2.85 6.27 -6.61
C PHE A 48 4.12 5.64 -7.18
N ASP A 49 4.21 5.50 -8.50
CA ASP A 49 5.38 4.94 -9.18
C ASP A 49 6.64 5.80 -9.04
N ALA A 50 6.46 7.12 -8.92
CA ALA A 50 7.55 8.07 -8.75
C ALA A 50 8.04 8.23 -7.29
N ILE A 51 7.41 7.52 -6.33
CA ILE A 51 7.84 7.56 -4.93
C ILE A 51 9.18 6.81 -4.77
N PRO A 52 10.21 7.44 -4.17
CA PRO A 52 11.45 6.75 -3.84
C PRO A 52 11.20 5.58 -2.88
N ASN A 53 11.78 4.41 -3.14
CA ASN A 53 11.68 3.23 -2.26
C ASN A 53 10.22 2.82 -1.93
N LYS A 54 9.31 2.92 -2.91
CA LYS A 54 7.87 2.60 -2.79
C LYS A 54 7.53 1.20 -2.25
N ASP A 55 8.50 0.29 -2.26
CA ASP A 55 8.34 -1.09 -1.82
C ASP A 55 8.12 -1.25 -0.32
N LEU A 56 8.39 -0.21 0.49
CA LEU A 56 8.23 -0.24 1.95
C LEU A 56 7.47 0.99 2.46
N LEU A 57 6.49 1.48 1.69
CA LEU A 57 5.57 2.49 2.19
C LEU A 57 4.86 1.99 3.45
N ASP A 58 4.50 2.92 4.32
CA ASP A 58 3.86 2.60 5.59
C ASP A 58 2.57 1.78 5.38
N GLY A 59 2.49 0.67 6.10
CA GLY A 59 1.42 -0.31 5.98
C GLY A 59 1.67 -1.42 4.96
N THR A 60 2.78 -1.36 4.19
CA THR A 60 3.20 -2.45 3.29
C THR A 60 3.43 -3.73 4.07
N GLN A 61 2.85 -4.82 3.58
CA GLN A 61 2.97 -6.14 4.15
C GLN A 61 4.05 -6.94 3.42
N VAL A 62 4.98 -7.49 4.18
CA VAL A 62 6.10 -8.28 3.68
C VAL A 62 6.20 -9.62 4.39
N GLN A 63 6.75 -10.60 3.70
CA GLN A 63 7.12 -11.90 4.24
C GLN A 63 8.61 -12.12 4.05
N LEU A 64 9.25 -12.73 5.04
CA LEU A 64 10.69 -12.99 5.03
C LEU A 64 10.93 -14.49 5.02
N LYS A 65 11.77 -14.95 4.10
CA LYS A 65 12.17 -16.35 3.98
C LYS A 65 13.67 -16.47 4.14
N SER A 66 14.12 -17.28 5.10
CA SER A 66 15.54 -17.61 5.25
C SER A 66 16.01 -18.37 4.01
N THR A 67 17.09 -17.91 3.37
CA THR A 67 17.66 -18.58 2.19
C THR A 67 18.33 -19.90 2.57
N SER A 68 18.98 -19.94 3.73
CA SER A 68 19.73 -21.13 4.18
C SER A 68 18.81 -22.25 4.66
N LEU A 69 17.70 -21.89 5.32
CA LEU A 69 16.73 -22.85 5.84
C LEU A 69 15.56 -23.11 4.88
N ASN A 70 15.37 -22.24 3.88
CA ASN A 70 14.23 -22.25 2.97
C ASN A 70 12.87 -22.19 3.70
N MET A 71 12.84 -21.56 4.88
CA MET A 71 11.67 -21.43 5.76
C MET A 71 11.32 -19.96 6.02
N TYR A 72 10.03 -19.68 6.19
CA TYR A 72 9.51 -18.36 6.53
C TYR A 72 9.68 -18.03 8.01
N VAL A 73 9.98 -16.76 8.27
CA VAL A 73 10.04 -16.18 9.61
C VAL A 73 8.63 -15.98 10.13
N SER A 74 8.35 -16.51 11.33
CA SER A 74 7.06 -16.41 12.00
C SER A 74 7.20 -15.68 13.32
N ALA A 75 6.23 -14.82 13.63
CA ALA A 75 6.05 -14.22 14.94
C ALA A 75 5.29 -15.21 15.85
N GLU A 76 6.05 -16.02 16.59
CA GLU A 76 5.46 -17.06 17.44
C GLU A 76 4.54 -16.48 18.53
N ASN A 77 3.46 -17.21 18.81
CA ASN A 77 2.48 -16.91 19.87
C ASN A 77 1.99 -15.45 19.91
N GLY A 78 1.56 -14.88 18.79
CA GLY A 78 0.99 -13.54 18.83
C GLY A 78 1.99 -12.40 18.67
N GLY A 79 3.28 -12.69 18.39
CA GLY A 79 4.36 -11.70 18.52
C GLY A 79 4.88 -11.55 19.94
N GLY A 80 4.43 -12.39 20.88
CA GLY A 80 4.89 -12.39 22.27
C GLY A 80 6.14 -13.25 22.53
N LEU A 81 6.67 -13.95 21.53
CA LEU A 81 7.86 -14.81 21.60
C LEU A 81 8.86 -14.49 20.47
N ASP A 82 9.96 -15.26 20.43
CA ASP A 82 11.04 -15.12 19.45
C ASP A 82 10.54 -15.22 17.99
N LEU A 83 11.17 -14.44 17.10
CA LEU A 83 11.04 -14.64 15.66
C LEU A 83 11.83 -15.87 15.23
N VAL A 84 11.16 -16.85 14.60
CA VAL A 84 11.79 -18.11 14.20
C VAL A 84 11.50 -18.40 12.72
N ALA A 85 12.55 -18.71 11.96
CA ALA A 85 12.42 -19.25 10.61
C ALA A 85 12.12 -20.75 10.66
N ASN A 86 10.85 -21.13 10.85
CA ASN A 86 10.42 -22.53 11.02
C ASN A 86 9.19 -22.91 10.18
N ARG A 87 8.65 -22.00 9.36
CA ARG A 87 7.41 -22.25 8.62
C ARG A 87 7.68 -22.62 7.16
N PRO A 88 7.13 -23.74 6.65
CA PRO A 88 7.29 -24.10 5.24
C PRO A 88 6.43 -23.24 4.31
N THR A 89 5.34 -22.66 4.83
CA THR A 89 4.40 -21.80 4.09
C THR A 89 4.02 -20.59 4.93
N ALA A 90 3.90 -19.43 4.29
CA ALA A 90 3.54 -18.18 4.97
C ALA A 90 2.03 -17.93 5.00
N SER A 91 1.56 -17.36 6.11
CA SER A 91 0.21 -16.91 6.36
C SER A 91 0.24 -15.63 7.21
N GLY A 92 -0.74 -15.43 8.10
CA GLY A 92 -0.86 -14.23 8.93
C GLY A 92 0.34 -14.00 9.84
N TRP A 93 0.84 -15.04 10.52
CA TRP A 93 1.93 -14.94 11.50
C TRP A 93 3.31 -14.72 10.86
N GLU A 94 3.42 -14.93 9.55
CA GLU A 94 4.64 -14.72 8.76
C GLU A 94 4.61 -13.39 7.99
N THR A 95 3.58 -12.58 8.20
CA THR A 95 3.36 -11.31 7.50
C THR A 95 3.62 -10.12 8.42
N PHE A 96 4.60 -9.29 8.04
CA PHE A 96 5.09 -8.15 8.80
C PHE A 96 4.74 -6.83 8.10
N ARG A 97 4.63 -5.74 8.86
CA ARG A 97 4.38 -4.40 8.30
C ARG A 97 5.67 -3.57 8.29
N GLY A 98 5.99 -2.98 7.15
CA GLY A 98 7.09 -2.01 7.01
C GLY A 98 6.64 -0.59 7.35
N SER A 99 7.58 0.22 7.85
CA SER A 99 7.42 1.66 8.08
C SER A 99 8.73 2.37 7.74
N GLU A 100 8.71 3.40 6.89
CA GLU A 100 9.86 4.29 6.65
C GLU A 100 11.22 3.60 6.39
N GLN A 101 11.26 2.60 5.51
CA GLN A 101 12.47 1.81 5.18
C GLN A 101 13.03 0.97 6.35
N ARG A 102 12.31 0.90 7.47
CA ARG A 102 12.64 0.10 8.64
C ARG A 102 11.54 -0.95 8.80
N LEU A 103 11.93 -2.18 9.08
CA LEU A 103 10.99 -3.16 9.60
C LEU A 103 10.95 -2.92 11.10
N HIS A 104 9.82 -2.44 11.60
CA HIS A 104 9.64 -2.20 13.02
C HIS A 104 9.34 -3.55 13.68
N TRP A 105 10.32 -4.09 14.39
CA TRP A 105 10.14 -5.19 15.33
C TRP A 105 10.13 -4.56 16.71
N SER A 106 9.41 -5.16 17.64
CA SER A 106 9.01 -4.42 18.82
C SER A 106 9.10 -5.27 20.08
N GLY A 107 9.89 -4.85 21.08
CA GLY A 107 9.93 -5.50 22.38
C GLY A 107 11.26 -5.44 23.10
N SER A 108 11.21 -4.96 24.34
CA SER A 108 12.29 -4.88 25.32
C SER A 108 12.12 -5.95 26.41
N SER A 109 13.21 -6.59 26.86
CA SER A 109 13.69 -6.47 28.26
C SER A 109 14.86 -7.41 28.59
N ASP A 110 15.56 -6.98 29.66
CA ASP A 110 16.69 -7.57 30.35
C ASP A 110 16.76 -9.11 30.40
N GLN A 111 17.93 -9.63 30.04
CA GLN A 111 18.37 -11.04 30.08
C GLN A 111 18.10 -11.85 28.81
N GLY A 112 18.98 -11.65 27.81
CA GLY A 112 19.08 -12.52 26.64
C GLY A 112 18.39 -11.91 25.43
N LYS A 113 19.20 -11.19 24.65
CA LYS A 113 18.83 -10.49 23.42
C LYS A 113 18.02 -11.40 22.50
N ARG A 114 16.75 -11.08 22.28
CA ARG A 114 15.74 -11.81 21.50
C ARG A 114 14.78 -10.80 20.87
N ALA A 115 14.43 -10.99 19.60
CA ALA A 115 13.50 -10.11 18.90
C ALA A 115 12.05 -10.58 19.11
N PHE A 116 11.20 -9.66 19.59
CA PHE A 116 9.77 -9.85 19.81
C PHE A 116 8.95 -8.89 18.92
N ALA A 117 7.62 -9.04 18.87
CA ALA A 117 6.71 -8.16 18.10
C ALA A 117 5.55 -7.63 18.98
N ARG A 118 5.84 -6.63 19.80
CA ARG A 118 4.92 -5.87 20.66
C ARG A 118 5.47 -4.48 21.05
N THR A 119 5.17 -3.43 20.28
CA THR A 119 5.27 -1.99 20.65
C THR A 119 4.99 -1.11 19.43
N THR A 120 4.36 0.04 19.68
CA THR A 120 3.96 1.07 18.71
C THR A 120 5.02 2.17 18.51
N GLU A 121 6.13 2.13 19.26
CA GLU A 121 7.29 3.03 19.12
C GLU A 121 8.59 2.24 19.34
N ALA A 122 9.52 2.29 18.37
CA ALA A 122 10.75 1.48 18.35
C ALA A 122 11.95 2.26 18.91
N GLY A 123 12.66 1.68 19.89
CA GLY A 123 13.95 2.19 20.37
C GLY A 123 15.12 1.84 19.45
N GLU A 124 16.30 2.43 19.70
CA GLU A 124 17.53 2.17 18.90
C GLU A 124 17.97 0.70 18.93
N ASP A 125 17.73 -0.02 20.03
CA ASP A 125 18.08 -1.44 20.20
C ASP A 125 17.08 -2.42 19.54
N GLU A 126 15.94 -1.91 19.06
CA GLU A 126 14.85 -2.70 18.47
C GLU A 126 14.77 -2.53 16.94
N THR A 127 15.64 -1.70 16.36
CA THR A 127 15.62 -1.46 14.92
C THR A 127 16.72 -2.19 14.16
N PHE A 128 16.32 -3.00 13.18
CA PHE A 128 17.23 -3.62 12.23
C PHE A 128 17.35 -2.74 10.99
N VAL A 129 18.58 -2.50 10.55
CA VAL A 129 18.82 -1.85 9.26
C VAL A 129 18.69 -2.91 8.18
N ILE A 130 17.77 -2.66 7.26
CA ILE A 130 17.59 -3.48 6.06
C ILE A 130 18.58 -3.02 5.02
N VAL A 131 19.54 -3.86 4.70
CA VAL A 131 20.43 -3.63 3.54
C VAL A 131 19.88 -4.42 2.36
N ARG A 132 19.66 -3.76 1.22
CA ARG A 132 19.26 -4.37 -0.04
C ARG A 132 20.45 -4.45 -0.98
N ASN A 133 20.66 -5.61 -1.60
CA ASN A 133 21.42 -5.69 -2.85
C ASN A 133 20.42 -5.57 -4.03
N ASN A 134 20.88 -5.10 -5.19
CA ASN A 134 20.09 -4.80 -6.39
C ASN A 134 19.26 -5.98 -6.95
N GLU A 135 19.34 -7.17 -6.33
CA GLU A 135 18.71 -8.44 -6.73
C GLU A 135 17.81 -9.08 -5.65
N ASN A 136 17.34 -8.32 -4.64
CA ASN A 136 16.37 -8.76 -3.62
C ASN A 136 16.79 -9.73 -2.49
N PRO A 137 18.03 -9.74 -1.98
CA PRO A 137 18.27 -10.21 -0.62
C PRO A 137 18.17 -9.06 0.38
N LEU A 138 17.44 -9.28 1.48
CA LEU A 138 17.50 -8.45 2.67
C LEU A 138 18.50 -9.02 3.66
N ARG A 139 19.29 -8.15 4.26
CA ARG A 139 20.03 -8.46 5.48
C ARG A 139 19.46 -7.66 6.64
N ALA A 140 19.15 -8.35 7.73
CA ALA A 140 18.84 -7.72 9.01
C ALA A 140 20.17 -7.52 9.76
N VAL A 141 20.59 -6.26 9.92
CA VAL A 141 21.75 -5.92 10.75
C VAL A 141 21.22 -5.20 11.99
N SER A 142 21.31 -5.85 13.14
CA SER A 142 21.18 -5.22 14.46
C SER A 142 22.28 -5.75 15.34
N GLY A 143 22.76 -4.88 16.23
CA GLY A 143 23.51 -5.30 17.40
C GLY A 143 22.81 -6.48 18.08
N ASP A 144 23.54 -7.58 18.15
CA ASP A 144 23.43 -8.67 19.11
C ASP A 144 22.10 -9.42 19.35
N SER A 145 20.97 -9.23 18.63
CA SER A 145 20.01 -10.33 18.37
C SER A 145 18.82 -10.01 17.44
N VAL A 146 18.97 -10.38 16.17
CA VAL A 146 18.46 -11.65 15.63
C VAL A 146 19.72 -12.37 15.20
N ARG A 147 20.19 -13.33 16.03
CA ARG A 147 21.59 -13.77 16.13
C ARG A 147 22.45 -13.42 14.91
N GLY A 148 23.04 -12.23 14.98
CA GLY A 148 24.10 -11.75 14.12
C GLY A 148 25.45 -12.16 14.69
N ASP A 149 25.58 -13.40 15.16
CA ASP A 149 26.89 -13.99 15.49
C ASP A 149 27.56 -14.60 14.25
N TYR A 150 27.07 -14.26 13.05
CA TYR A 150 27.77 -14.55 11.82
C TYR A 150 29.07 -13.74 11.77
N GLY A 151 30.14 -14.32 12.33
CA GLY A 151 31.51 -13.81 12.24
C GLY A 151 32.12 -13.92 10.84
N GLY A 152 31.30 -14.21 9.82
CA GLY A 152 31.70 -14.20 8.42
C GLY A 152 31.69 -12.79 7.84
N SER A 153 32.19 -12.66 6.61
CA SER A 153 32.37 -11.37 5.96
C SER A 153 31.04 -10.62 5.81
N ALA A 154 31.08 -9.29 6.00
CA ALA A 154 29.94 -8.44 5.74
C ALA A 154 29.51 -8.42 4.25
N ASP A 155 30.38 -8.91 3.36
CA ASP A 155 30.16 -9.00 1.91
C ASP A 155 29.58 -10.35 1.47
N ASP A 156 29.34 -11.28 2.40
CA ASP A 156 28.80 -12.60 2.08
C ASP A 156 27.28 -12.57 1.94
N TRP A 157 26.81 -12.50 0.69
CA TRP A 157 25.39 -12.55 0.31
C TRP A 157 24.95 -13.94 -0.17
N SER A 158 25.72 -14.99 0.11
CA SER A 158 25.39 -16.34 -0.33
C SER A 158 24.09 -16.85 0.32
N ASP A 159 23.35 -17.69 -0.39
CA ASP A 159 22.11 -18.28 0.13
C ASP A 159 22.34 -19.13 1.39
N GLN A 160 23.57 -19.60 1.60
CA GLN A 160 23.97 -20.37 2.77
C GLN A 160 24.17 -19.49 4.02
N ASN A 161 24.24 -18.17 3.87
CA ASN A 161 24.40 -17.24 4.98
C ASN A 161 23.09 -17.16 5.80
N PRO A 162 23.11 -17.49 7.12
CA PRO A 162 21.92 -17.44 7.97
C PRO A 162 21.35 -16.04 8.21
N SER A 163 22.10 -14.97 7.88
CA SER A 163 21.65 -13.58 7.97
C SER A 163 21.00 -13.06 6.67
N VAL A 164 20.92 -13.88 5.61
CA VAL A 164 20.31 -13.51 4.33
C VAL A 164 18.87 -14.01 4.26
N PHE A 165 17.96 -13.10 3.91
CA PHE A 165 16.54 -13.39 3.75
C PHE A 165 16.04 -12.92 2.38
N GLN A 166 15.21 -13.74 1.75
CA GLN A 166 14.40 -13.32 0.62
C GLN A 166 13.14 -12.63 1.15
N MET A 167 12.89 -11.39 0.69
CA MET A 167 11.66 -10.65 1.02
C MET A 167 10.66 -10.73 -0.13
N SER A 168 9.41 -11.02 0.21
CA SER A 168 8.28 -10.96 -0.70
C SER A 168 7.28 -9.92 -0.20
N ILE A 169 6.87 -8.99 -1.07
CA ILE A 169 5.79 -8.05 -0.78
C ILE A 169 4.46 -8.77 -1.07
N VAL A 170 3.57 -8.81 -0.09
CA VAL A 170 2.29 -9.53 -0.19
C VAL A 170 1.08 -8.61 -0.21
N GLY A 171 1.24 -7.37 0.22
CA GLY A 171 0.19 -6.36 0.15
C GLY A 171 0.76 -4.96 0.26
N THR A 172 0.25 -4.04 -0.56
CA THR A 172 0.58 -2.61 -0.48
C THR A 172 -0.69 -1.80 -0.32
N LEU A 173 -0.59 -0.65 0.33
CA LEU A 173 -1.65 0.34 0.40
C LEU A 173 -1.27 1.50 -0.51
N GLN A 174 -2.24 2.05 -1.22
CA GLN A 174 -2.02 3.15 -2.16
C GLN A 174 -3.10 4.22 -1.99
N GLY A 175 -3.19 4.79 -0.80
CA GLY A 175 -4.00 5.99 -0.54
C GLY A 175 -3.15 7.24 -0.41
N GLU A 176 -3.80 8.40 -0.27
CA GLU A 176 -3.14 9.69 -0.07
C GLU A 176 -2.19 9.70 1.14
N TYR A 177 -2.51 8.95 2.20
CA TYR A 177 -1.58 8.77 3.32
C TYR A 177 -0.25 8.15 2.87
N GLN A 178 -0.27 7.02 2.14
CA GLN A 178 0.96 6.40 1.64
C GLN A 178 1.70 7.30 0.65
N LEU A 179 0.97 8.06 -0.16
CA LEU A 179 1.54 8.99 -1.13
C LEU A 179 2.30 10.13 -0.42
N THR A 180 1.63 10.83 0.49
CA THR A 180 2.17 11.99 1.21
C THR A 180 3.28 11.57 2.17
N ASN A 181 3.11 10.45 2.88
CA ASN A 181 4.16 9.89 3.73
C ASN A 181 5.38 9.46 2.92
N GLY A 182 5.16 8.83 1.75
CA GLY A 182 6.23 8.33 0.89
C GLY A 182 7.09 9.44 0.26
N TYR A 183 6.47 10.55 -0.15
CA TYR A 183 7.22 11.72 -0.65
C TYR A 183 7.85 12.55 0.47
N GLY A 184 7.35 12.44 1.70
CA GLY A 184 7.79 13.23 2.84
C GLY A 184 7.34 14.69 2.78
N PRO A 185 7.55 15.44 3.88
CA PRO A 185 6.98 16.78 4.07
C PRO A 185 7.48 17.82 3.06
N ASP A 186 8.67 17.63 2.49
CA ASP A 186 9.26 18.61 1.57
C ASP A 186 8.71 18.49 0.14
N LYS A 187 8.51 17.25 -0.35
CA LYS A 187 8.06 17.01 -1.73
C LYS A 187 6.56 16.83 -1.86
N ALA A 188 5.90 16.22 -0.87
CA ALA A 188 4.47 15.92 -0.93
C ALA A 188 3.61 17.17 -1.25
N PRO A 189 3.87 18.37 -0.68
CA PRO A 189 3.11 19.57 -1.03
C PRO A 189 3.12 19.92 -2.51
N SER A 190 4.30 19.85 -3.14
CA SER A 190 4.44 20.17 -4.56
C SER A 190 3.74 19.14 -5.45
N VAL A 191 3.81 17.85 -5.10
CA VAL A 191 3.18 16.75 -5.83
C VAL A 191 1.66 16.86 -5.77
N MET A 192 1.11 17.05 -4.56
CA MET A 192 -0.34 17.16 -4.35
C MET A 192 -0.91 18.40 -5.02
N LYS A 193 -0.23 19.55 -4.89
CA LYS A 193 -0.65 20.78 -5.56
C LYS A 193 -0.68 20.62 -7.07
N ASN A 194 0.39 20.07 -7.66
CA ASN A 194 0.43 19.83 -9.11
C ASN A 194 -0.70 18.90 -9.55
N HIS A 195 -1.02 17.87 -8.76
CA HIS A 195 -2.14 16.98 -9.05
C HIS A 195 -3.48 17.72 -9.02
N TRP A 196 -3.78 18.49 -7.98
CA TRP A 196 -5.02 19.26 -7.91
C TRP A 196 -5.16 20.27 -9.04
N ASP A 197 -4.05 20.89 -9.45
CA ASP A 197 -4.00 21.90 -10.53
C ASP A 197 -4.11 21.30 -11.94
N THR A 198 -3.94 19.97 -12.11
CA THR A 198 -3.88 19.34 -13.45
C THR A 198 -4.83 18.17 -13.66
N TYR A 199 -5.37 17.57 -12.60
CA TYR A 199 -6.19 16.36 -12.71
C TYR A 199 -7.66 16.65 -13.08
N ILE A 200 -8.28 17.65 -12.45
CA ILE A 200 -9.59 18.20 -12.83
C ILE A 200 -9.46 19.72 -12.87
N ILE A 201 -9.83 20.32 -14.00
CA ILE A 201 -9.74 21.76 -14.25
C ILE A 201 -11.07 22.35 -14.72
N ALA A 202 -11.14 23.67 -14.84
CA ALA A 202 -12.35 24.39 -15.27
C ALA A 202 -12.93 23.89 -16.60
N ASP A 203 -12.07 23.51 -17.56
CA ASP A 203 -12.50 23.01 -18.86
C ASP A 203 -13.20 21.63 -18.76
N ASP A 204 -12.86 20.81 -17.75
CA ASP A 204 -13.57 19.55 -17.50
C ASP A 204 -15.01 19.82 -17.02
N PHE A 205 -15.22 20.83 -16.18
CA PHE A 205 -16.56 21.28 -15.77
C PHE A 205 -17.36 21.81 -16.96
N ARG A 206 -16.73 22.60 -17.84
CA ARG A 206 -17.36 23.03 -19.10
C ARG A 206 -17.76 21.83 -19.95
N PHE A 207 -16.85 20.89 -20.16
CA PHE A 207 -17.11 19.66 -20.91
C PHE A 207 -18.27 18.86 -20.32
N MET A 208 -18.31 18.69 -18.99
CA MET A 208 -19.39 18.00 -18.30
C MET A 208 -20.75 18.67 -18.57
N SER A 209 -20.81 20.00 -18.42
CA SER A 209 -22.01 20.80 -18.66
C SER A 209 -22.48 20.72 -20.12
N GLU A 210 -21.57 20.86 -21.09
CA GLU A 210 -21.87 20.76 -22.52
C GLU A 210 -22.41 19.38 -22.92
N ASN A 211 -22.02 18.32 -22.20
CA ASN A 211 -22.50 16.95 -22.40
C ASN A 211 -23.75 16.63 -21.53
N GLY A 212 -24.32 17.62 -20.87
CA GLY A 212 -25.58 17.52 -20.13
C GLY A 212 -25.46 16.82 -18.77
N LEU A 213 -24.26 16.76 -18.17
CA LEU A 213 -24.09 16.41 -16.77
C LEU A 213 -24.47 17.62 -15.90
N THR A 214 -25.26 17.36 -14.85
CA THR A 214 -25.88 18.41 -14.00
C THR A 214 -25.46 18.31 -12.54
N ALA A 215 -24.60 17.35 -12.18
CA ALA A 215 -24.09 17.20 -10.83
C ALA A 215 -22.72 16.51 -10.82
N VAL A 216 -21.92 16.77 -9.80
CA VAL A 216 -20.68 16.05 -9.53
C VAL A 216 -20.63 15.59 -8.07
N ARG A 217 -20.07 14.41 -7.83
CA ARG A 217 -19.68 13.96 -6.50
C ARG A 217 -18.18 14.17 -6.36
N ILE A 218 -17.77 14.92 -5.33
CA ILE A 218 -16.36 15.10 -4.99
C ILE A 218 -16.10 14.35 -3.68
N PRO A 219 -15.25 13.31 -3.67
CA PRO A 219 -14.74 12.74 -2.44
C PRO A 219 -13.88 13.75 -1.70
N VAL A 220 -14.10 13.90 -0.39
CA VAL A 220 -13.37 14.86 0.44
C VAL A 220 -12.78 14.14 1.63
N GLY A 221 -11.46 14.27 1.81
CA GLY A 221 -10.75 13.74 2.97
C GLY A 221 -11.06 14.53 4.23
N TRP A 222 -11.17 13.87 5.38
CA TRP A 222 -11.49 14.55 6.65
C TRP A 222 -10.45 15.60 7.04
N TRP A 223 -9.20 15.45 6.58
CA TRP A 223 -8.09 16.35 6.86
C TRP A 223 -8.29 17.75 6.27
N ILE A 224 -9.15 17.91 5.25
CA ILE A 224 -9.46 19.23 4.65
C ILE A 224 -9.97 20.24 5.69
N MET A 225 -10.60 19.77 6.77
CA MET A 225 -11.14 20.64 7.82
C MET A 225 -10.05 21.40 8.58
N HIS A 226 -8.81 20.97 8.44
CA HIS A 226 -7.64 21.57 9.07
C HIS A 226 -6.77 22.36 8.09
N ASP A 227 -7.22 22.56 6.85
CA ASP A 227 -6.50 23.40 5.90
C ASP A 227 -6.32 24.83 6.44
N PRO A 228 -5.15 25.46 6.22
CA PRO A 228 -4.04 25.01 5.36
C PRO A 228 -2.99 24.11 6.05
N ASP A 229 -3.17 23.73 7.32
CA ASP A 229 -2.21 22.93 8.08
C ASP A 229 -2.84 21.64 8.63
N PRO A 230 -3.14 20.67 7.76
CA PRO A 230 -3.70 19.40 8.19
C PRO A 230 -2.71 18.56 8.99
N PRO A 231 -3.22 17.59 9.78
CA PRO A 231 -2.37 16.67 10.52
C PRO A 231 -1.47 15.89 9.56
N LYS A 232 -0.19 15.75 9.93
CA LYS A 232 0.78 14.99 9.13
C LYS A 232 0.36 13.52 9.00
N PRO A 233 0.66 12.85 7.87
CA PRO A 233 1.44 13.32 6.72
C PRO A 233 0.63 14.10 5.67
N PHE A 234 -0.66 14.35 5.90
CA PHE A 234 -1.51 15.04 4.92
C PHE A 234 -1.00 16.46 4.61
N VAL A 235 -1.35 16.92 3.42
CA VAL A 235 -0.89 18.18 2.83
C VAL A 235 -2.06 19.13 2.69
N GLY A 236 -1.84 20.40 3.04
CA GLY A 236 -2.86 21.45 2.90
C GLY A 236 -2.98 21.99 1.47
N GLY A 237 -4.17 22.50 1.12
CA GLY A 237 -4.46 23.16 -0.16
C GLY A 237 -5.64 22.55 -0.90
N SER A 238 -6.13 21.39 -0.46
CA SER A 238 -7.32 20.74 -1.03
C SER A 238 -8.60 21.58 -0.89
N LEU A 239 -8.70 22.44 0.13
CA LEU A 239 -9.81 23.38 0.30
C LEU A 239 -9.85 24.42 -0.83
N GLN A 240 -8.70 24.93 -1.27
CA GLN A 240 -8.64 25.86 -2.39
C GLN A 240 -9.08 25.19 -3.70
N ALA A 241 -8.69 23.93 -3.91
CA ALA A 241 -9.14 23.16 -5.08
C ALA A 241 -10.66 22.91 -5.04
N LEU A 242 -11.23 22.68 -3.85
CA LEU A 242 -12.69 22.57 -3.67
C LEU A 242 -13.41 23.89 -3.96
N ASP A 243 -12.89 25.03 -3.49
CA ASP A 243 -13.43 26.36 -3.78
C ASP A 243 -13.42 26.68 -5.29
N ASN A 244 -12.36 26.26 -5.98
CA ASN A 244 -12.28 26.35 -7.44
C ASN A 244 -13.40 25.53 -8.09
N ALA A 245 -13.68 24.31 -7.60
CA ALA A 245 -14.76 23.47 -8.10
C ALA A 245 -16.13 24.15 -8.01
N PHE A 246 -16.41 24.83 -6.89
CA PHE A 246 -17.64 25.62 -6.75
C PHE A 246 -17.70 26.75 -7.76
N THR A 247 -16.60 27.48 -7.95
CA THR A 247 -16.51 28.57 -8.94
C THR A 247 -16.72 28.06 -10.37
N TRP A 248 -16.20 26.88 -10.71
CA TRP A 248 -16.36 26.30 -12.05
C TRP A 248 -17.74 25.70 -12.31
N ALA A 249 -18.52 25.45 -11.25
CA ALA A 249 -19.85 24.87 -11.32
C ALA A 249 -20.99 25.91 -11.40
N GLU A 250 -20.68 27.20 -11.27
CA GLU A 250 -21.62 28.32 -11.49
C GLU A 250 -22.00 28.47 -12.98
#